data_AF-A0AAI8STF1-F1
#
_entry.id   AF-A0AAI8STF1-F1
#
_cell.length_a   1.000
_cell.length_b   1.000
_cell.length_c   1.000
_cell.angle_alpha   90.00
_cell.angle_beta   90.00
_cell.angle_gamma   90.00
#
_symmetry.space_group_name_H-M   'P 1'
#
loop_
_entity.id
_entity.type
_entity.pdbx_description
1 polymer ?
#
loop_
_entity_poly.entity_id
_entity_poly.type
_entity_poly.pdbx_seq_one_letter_code
_entity_poly.pdbx_strand_id
1 'polypeptide(L)'
;MGPTLQLDLTAVRNIAARVSGAAAAIAGVGYRLRISPGSPAADTTTLALSRRLDAWSLQLAYAAEDAADELMRANEAILEYAYNAAALARRTELAIMGLDVAELTPYFGISASREPRPVERAGGVPPPALDGDHRALGEAVLLSAGRDRPAYTAVEPAHLRAAASTLHHCARDLRAAIANGERPAGTVDRFGSWLDDDYIPGVLLLADNRKRWAAAYSFTREQVHQPAGVYRSWLSVAAAGGDNELPCVRELAEQVRAPLRDYALTPFGQAACAPHPRLGARTQ
;
A
#
# COMPACT_ATOMS: atom_id res chain seq x y z
N MET A 1 -48.47 7.05 3.74
CA MET A 1 -48.08 5.63 3.67
C MET A 1 -46.58 5.57 3.91
N GLY A 2 -46.14 4.91 4.97
CA GLY A 2 -44.70 4.72 5.22
C GLY A 2 -44.08 3.77 4.19
N PRO A 3 -42.77 3.84 3.92
CA PRO A 3 -42.14 2.95 2.96
C PRO A 3 -42.20 1.49 3.44
N THR A 4 -42.73 0.61 2.60
CA THR A 4 -42.74 -0.83 2.85
C THR A 4 -41.32 -1.37 2.86
N LEU A 5 -40.95 -2.13 3.89
CA LEU A 5 -39.67 -2.82 3.95
C LEU A 5 -39.68 -3.96 2.92
N GLN A 6 -38.90 -3.83 1.85
CA GLN A 6 -38.63 -4.89 0.89
C GLN A 6 -37.17 -5.30 1.01
N LEU A 7 -36.93 -6.60 1.12
CA LEU A 7 -35.62 -7.17 1.31
C LEU A 7 -35.49 -8.50 0.58
N ASP A 8 -34.54 -8.60 -0.35
CA ASP A 8 -34.12 -9.87 -0.94
C ASP A 8 -32.92 -10.43 -0.17
N LEU A 9 -33.20 -11.36 0.76
CA LEU A 9 -32.19 -12.00 1.60
C LEU A 9 -31.14 -12.78 0.80
N THR A 10 -31.54 -13.38 -0.34
CA THR A 10 -30.63 -14.16 -1.17
C THR A 10 -29.67 -13.23 -1.91
N ALA A 11 -30.19 -12.14 -2.48
CA ALA A 11 -29.37 -11.12 -3.11
C ALA A 11 -28.38 -10.50 -2.13
N VAL A 12 -28.83 -10.12 -0.92
CA VAL A 12 -27.96 -9.53 0.10
C VAL A 12 -26.84 -10.47 0.51
N ARG A 13 -27.12 -11.77 0.69
CA ARG A 13 -26.09 -12.77 1.01
C ARG A 13 -25.06 -12.92 -0.12
N ASN A 14 -25.51 -12.94 -1.38
CA ASN A 14 -24.61 -13.01 -2.54
C ASN A 14 -23.75 -11.75 -2.70
N ILE A 15 -24.32 -10.58 -2.42
CA ILE A 15 -23.59 -9.31 -2.37
C ILE A 15 -22.53 -9.37 -1.27
N ALA A 16 -22.89 -9.81 -0.07
CA ALA A 16 -21.98 -9.87 1.05
C ALA A 16 -20.75 -10.75 0.78
N ALA A 17 -20.95 -11.89 0.09
CA ALA A 17 -19.84 -12.74 -0.35
C ALA A 17 -18.90 -12.03 -1.34
N ARG A 18 -19.46 -11.26 -2.28
CA ARG A 18 -18.67 -10.47 -3.25
C ARG A 18 -17.91 -9.32 -2.59
N VAL A 19 -18.52 -8.63 -1.62
CA VAL A 19 -17.86 -7.59 -0.81
C VAL A 19 -16.70 -8.17 -0.01
N SER A 20 -16.89 -9.32 0.64
CA SER A 20 -15.79 -10.03 1.32
C SER A 20 -14.66 -10.44 0.37
N GLY A 21 -14.99 -10.89 -0.85
CA GLY A 21 -13.99 -11.19 -1.88
C GLY A 21 -13.16 -9.95 -2.27
N ALA A 22 -13.80 -8.79 -2.42
CA ALA A 22 -13.13 -7.53 -2.68
C ALA A 22 -12.22 -7.11 -1.51
N ALA A 23 -12.71 -7.20 -0.26
CA ALA A 23 -11.91 -6.93 0.93
C ALA A 23 -10.66 -7.83 1.02
N ALA A 24 -10.80 -9.12 0.73
CA ALA A 24 -9.69 -10.07 0.70
C ALA A 24 -8.64 -9.72 -0.37
N ALA A 25 -9.08 -9.26 -1.55
CA ALA A 25 -8.19 -8.81 -2.61
C ALA A 25 -7.37 -7.58 -2.20
N ILE A 26 -8.00 -6.60 -1.54
CA ILE A 26 -7.36 -5.40 -0.99
C ILE A 26 -6.33 -5.80 0.08
N ALA A 27 -6.73 -6.61 1.06
CA ALA A 27 -5.84 -7.09 2.12
C ALA A 27 -4.64 -7.88 1.58
N GLY A 28 -4.84 -8.71 0.55
CA GLY A 28 -3.77 -9.46 -0.10
C GLY A 28 -2.74 -8.59 -0.83
N VAL A 29 -3.12 -7.38 -1.26
CA VAL A 29 -2.15 -6.37 -1.72
C VAL A 29 -1.44 -5.73 -0.54
N GLY A 30 -2.16 -5.34 0.51
CA GLY A 30 -1.59 -4.76 1.73
C GLY A 30 -0.48 -5.65 2.32
N TYR A 31 -0.73 -6.95 2.46
CA TYR A 31 0.25 -7.93 2.93
C TYR A 31 1.55 -7.91 2.11
N ARG A 32 1.44 -7.86 0.77
CA ARG A 32 2.62 -7.86 -0.12
C ARG A 32 3.42 -6.57 -0.03
N LEU A 33 2.74 -5.43 0.15
CA LEU A 33 3.37 -4.12 0.26
C LEU A 33 4.10 -3.92 1.60
N ARG A 34 3.75 -4.68 2.64
CA ARG A 34 4.38 -4.62 3.96
C ARG A 34 5.78 -5.24 4.00
N ILE A 35 6.09 -6.17 3.09
CA ILE A 35 7.38 -6.86 3.07
C ILE A 35 8.41 -5.95 2.39
N SER A 36 9.35 -5.41 3.18
CA SER A 36 10.49 -4.68 2.62
C SER A 36 11.42 -5.63 1.87
N PRO A 37 11.78 -5.32 0.62
CA PRO A 37 12.77 -6.10 -0.12
C PRO A 37 14.21 -5.88 0.36
N GLY A 38 14.46 -4.88 1.21
CA GLY A 38 15.78 -4.46 1.64
C GLY A 38 16.55 -3.66 0.58
N SER A 39 17.68 -3.08 1.01
CA SER A 39 18.57 -2.32 0.12
C SER A 39 19.46 -3.25 -0.70
N PRO A 40 19.65 -3.02 -2.01
CA PRO A 40 20.55 -3.81 -2.85
C PRO A 40 22.03 -3.54 -2.58
N ALA A 41 22.36 -2.40 -1.98
CA ALA A 41 23.72 -1.98 -1.64
C ALA A 41 23.79 -1.35 -0.23
N ALA A 42 24.99 -1.28 0.34
CA ALA A 42 25.21 -0.77 1.69
C ALA A 42 25.66 0.71 1.71
N ASP A 43 25.74 1.36 0.55
CA ASP A 43 26.03 2.79 0.48
C ASP A 43 24.86 3.59 1.08
N THR A 44 25.20 4.74 1.63
CA THR A 44 24.28 5.59 2.39
C THR A 44 23.14 6.14 1.52
N THR A 45 23.42 6.42 0.24
CA THR A 45 22.42 6.93 -0.71
C THR A 45 21.39 5.85 -1.04
N THR A 46 21.82 4.65 -1.42
CA THR A 46 20.90 3.54 -1.71
C THR A 46 20.03 3.21 -0.50
N LEU A 47 20.62 3.17 0.71
CA LEU A 47 19.88 2.94 1.96
C LEU A 47 18.82 4.04 2.22
N ALA A 48 19.16 5.31 1.99
CA ALA A 48 18.22 6.41 2.17
C ALA A 48 17.05 6.34 1.16
N LEU A 49 17.36 6.09 -0.11
CA LEU A 49 16.37 5.96 -1.18
C LEU A 49 15.45 4.74 -0.96
N SER A 50 16.01 3.59 -0.57
CA SER A 50 15.24 2.38 -0.29
C SER A 50 14.29 2.58 0.88
N ARG A 51 14.75 3.19 1.98
CA ARG A 51 13.90 3.50 3.15
C ARG A 51 12.73 4.40 2.80
N ARG A 52 12.94 5.39 1.92
CA ARG A 52 11.86 6.28 1.46
C ARG A 52 10.79 5.53 0.67
N LEU A 53 11.19 4.63 -0.23
CA LEU A 53 10.26 3.78 -0.99
C LEU A 53 9.55 2.76 -0.08
N ASP A 54 10.25 2.20 0.90
CA ASP A 54 9.69 1.25 1.85
C ASP A 54 8.67 1.90 2.78
N ALA A 55 8.95 3.10 3.28
CA ALA A 55 8.00 3.86 4.10
C ALA A 55 6.71 4.14 3.34
N TRP A 56 6.81 4.49 2.05
CA TRP A 56 5.61 4.70 1.23
C TRP A 56 4.88 3.39 0.89
N SER A 57 5.62 2.30 0.63
CA SER A 57 5.04 0.96 0.50
C SER A 57 4.25 0.58 1.75
N LEU A 58 4.78 0.88 2.94
CA LEU A 58 4.14 0.61 4.21
C LEU A 58 2.90 1.49 4.44
N GLN A 59 2.93 2.76 4.03
CA GLN A 59 1.75 3.64 4.07
C GLN A 59 0.60 3.08 3.24
N LEU A 60 0.88 2.66 2.01
CA LEU A 60 -0.13 2.02 1.16
C LEU A 60 -0.57 0.66 1.73
N ALA A 61 0.35 -0.11 2.31
CA ALA A 61 0.02 -1.38 2.96
C ALA A 61 -1.01 -1.21 4.09
N TYR A 62 -0.78 -0.26 4.99
CA TYR A 62 -1.68 0.02 6.10
C TYR A 62 -3.00 0.63 5.63
N ALA A 63 -2.98 1.51 4.62
CA ALA A 63 -4.21 2.01 4.02
C ALA A 63 -5.08 0.88 3.45
N ALA A 64 -4.49 -0.14 2.82
CA ALA A 64 -5.22 -1.32 2.36
C ALA A 64 -5.74 -2.20 3.51
N GLU A 65 -4.93 -2.46 4.54
CA GLU A 65 -5.37 -3.24 5.71
C GLU A 65 -6.55 -2.55 6.40
N ASP A 66 -6.44 -1.24 6.67
CA ASP A 66 -7.49 -0.46 7.33
C ASP A 66 -8.76 -0.38 6.47
N ALA A 67 -8.61 -0.19 5.15
CA ALA A 67 -9.75 -0.18 4.22
C ALA A 67 -10.45 -1.55 4.13
N ALA A 68 -9.69 -2.65 4.14
CA ALA A 68 -10.25 -3.99 4.11
C ALA A 68 -11.00 -4.34 5.41
N ASP A 69 -10.43 -3.99 6.57
CA ASP A 69 -11.07 -4.14 7.88
C ASP A 69 -12.38 -3.31 7.92
N GLU A 70 -12.35 -2.06 7.45
CA GLU A 70 -13.52 -1.19 7.43
C GLU A 70 -14.60 -1.65 6.43
N LEU A 71 -14.21 -2.17 5.27
CA LEU A 71 -15.13 -2.76 4.30
C LEU A 71 -15.79 -4.03 4.86
N MET A 72 -15.06 -4.83 5.65
CA MET A 72 -15.63 -5.98 6.36
C MET A 72 -16.62 -5.54 7.44
N ARG A 73 -16.33 -4.47 8.20
CA ARG A 73 -17.29 -3.88 9.14
C ARG A 73 -18.55 -3.37 8.44
N ALA A 74 -18.42 -2.78 7.24
CA ALA A 74 -19.56 -2.41 6.42
C ALA A 74 -20.38 -3.63 5.96
N ASN A 75 -19.70 -4.74 5.65
CA ASN A 75 -20.37 -5.99 5.27
C ASN A 75 -21.12 -6.62 6.44
N GLU A 76 -20.52 -6.63 7.65
CA GLU A 76 -21.19 -7.04 8.89
C GLU A 76 -22.46 -6.22 9.09
N ALA A 77 -22.40 -4.89 9.00
CA ALA A 77 -23.57 -4.03 9.14
C ALA A 77 -24.70 -4.36 8.14
N ILE A 78 -24.36 -4.72 6.90
CA ILE A 78 -25.32 -5.15 5.86
C ILE A 78 -25.98 -6.49 6.25
N LEU A 79 -25.19 -7.47 6.70
CA LEU A 79 -25.68 -8.77 7.12
C LEU A 79 -26.54 -8.70 8.39
N GLU A 80 -26.13 -7.87 9.36
CA GLU A 80 -26.88 -7.57 10.57
C GLU A 80 -28.23 -6.93 10.27
N TYR A 81 -28.27 -5.97 9.33
CA TYR A 81 -29.53 -5.40 8.86
C TYR A 81 -30.44 -6.48 8.25
N ALA A 82 -29.89 -7.35 7.40
CA ALA A 82 -30.66 -8.42 6.78
C ALA A 82 -31.17 -9.46 7.80
N TYR A 83 -30.35 -9.81 8.78
CA TYR A 83 -30.72 -10.71 9.87
C TYR A 83 -31.87 -10.15 10.71
N ASN A 84 -31.77 -8.88 11.13
CA ASN A 84 -32.82 -8.22 11.91
C ASN A 84 -34.13 -8.09 11.12
N ALA A 85 -34.04 -7.80 9.82
CA ALA A 85 -35.22 -7.76 8.95
C ALA A 85 -35.87 -9.14 8.77
N ALA A 86 -35.09 -10.21 8.64
CA ALA A 86 -35.61 -11.58 8.60
C ALA A 86 -36.29 -11.99 9.93
N ALA A 87 -35.70 -11.60 11.06
CA ALA A 87 -36.29 -11.82 12.38
C ALA A 87 -37.63 -11.08 12.53
N LEU A 88 -37.70 -9.84 12.05
CA LEU A 88 -38.95 -9.06 12.01
C LEU A 88 -40.00 -9.73 11.12
N ALA A 89 -39.63 -10.16 9.91
CA ALA A 89 -40.53 -10.83 8.98
C ALA A 89 -41.13 -12.12 9.60
N ARG A 90 -40.28 -12.97 10.17
CA ARG A 90 -40.71 -14.20 10.87
C ARG A 90 -41.65 -13.88 12.04
N ARG A 91 -41.36 -12.85 12.82
CA ARG A 91 -42.24 -12.38 13.90
C ARG A 91 -43.60 -11.96 13.35
N THR A 92 -43.62 -11.17 12.28
CA THR A 92 -44.88 -10.71 11.68
C THR A 92 -45.70 -11.87 11.14
N GLU A 93 -45.07 -12.89 10.56
CA GLU A 93 -45.75 -14.12 10.13
C GLU A 93 -46.39 -14.86 11.30
N LEU A 94 -45.65 -15.09 12.40
CA LEU A 94 -46.17 -15.76 13.60
C LEU A 94 -47.33 -14.98 14.23
N ALA A 95 -47.23 -13.64 14.27
CA ALA A 95 -48.28 -12.78 14.78
C ALA A 95 -49.55 -12.83 13.91
N ILE A 96 -49.40 -12.86 12.58
CA ILE A 96 -50.53 -13.02 11.65
C ILE A 96 -51.20 -14.39 11.83
N MET A 97 -50.43 -15.43 12.17
CA MET A 97 -50.95 -16.77 12.49
C MET A 97 -51.60 -16.86 13.89
N GLY A 98 -51.63 -15.76 14.66
CA GLY A 98 -52.25 -15.72 15.99
C GLY A 98 -51.44 -16.40 17.10
N LEU A 99 -50.15 -16.64 16.88
CA LEU A 99 -49.25 -17.22 17.88
C LEU A 99 -48.70 -16.14 18.81
N ASP A 100 -48.44 -16.51 20.07
CA ASP A 100 -47.79 -15.61 21.02
C ASP A 100 -46.32 -15.39 20.62
N VAL A 101 -45.89 -14.12 20.55
CA VAL A 101 -44.56 -13.76 20.03
C VAL A 101 -43.81 -12.88 21.03
N ALA A 102 -42.70 -13.42 21.56
CA ALA A 102 -41.78 -12.71 22.44
C ALA A 102 -41.26 -11.40 21.83
N GLU A 103 -40.83 -10.44 22.66
CA GLU A 103 -40.34 -9.11 22.25
C GLU A 103 -39.12 -9.18 21.30
N LEU A 104 -39.06 -8.29 20.31
CA LEU A 104 -38.01 -8.29 19.30
C LEU A 104 -36.78 -7.59 19.90
N THR A 105 -35.71 -8.34 20.10
CA THR A 105 -34.42 -7.78 20.54
C THR A 105 -33.50 -7.70 19.32
N PRO A 106 -33.24 -6.51 18.76
CA PRO A 106 -32.35 -6.38 17.61
C PRO A 106 -30.92 -6.76 18.00
N TYR A 107 -30.23 -7.45 17.10
CA TYR A 107 -28.82 -7.79 17.26
C TYR A 107 -27.94 -6.77 16.54
N PHE A 108 -26.84 -6.35 17.18
CA PHE A 108 -25.91 -5.34 16.65
C PHE A 108 -24.46 -5.80 16.82
N GLY A 109 -24.14 -6.96 16.26
CA GLY A 109 -22.82 -7.59 16.38
C GLY A 109 -21.74 -7.03 15.46
N ILE A 110 -21.65 -5.71 15.27
CA ILE A 110 -20.67 -5.08 14.36
C ILE A 110 -19.33 -4.92 15.08
N SER A 111 -18.24 -5.33 14.43
CA SER A 111 -16.88 -5.20 14.95
C SER A 111 -16.50 -3.73 15.20
N ALA A 112 -15.67 -3.49 16.22
CA ALA A 112 -15.18 -2.16 16.55
C ALA A 112 -14.24 -1.61 15.47
N SER A 113 -14.18 -0.29 15.33
CA SER A 113 -13.22 0.36 14.44
C SER A 113 -11.80 0.08 14.93
N ARG A 114 -10.91 -0.25 14.00
CA ARG A 114 -9.49 -0.32 14.29
C ARG A 114 -8.88 1.07 14.21
N GLU A 115 -7.94 1.37 15.10
CA GLU A 115 -7.15 2.59 15.00
C GLU A 115 -6.13 2.44 13.86
N PRO A 116 -5.97 3.47 13.00
CA PRO A 116 -4.97 3.45 11.95
C PRO A 116 -3.57 3.28 12.52
N ARG A 117 -2.75 2.43 11.89
CA ARG A 117 -1.36 2.26 12.33
C ARG A 117 -0.52 3.46 11.92
N PRO A 118 0.29 4.05 12.82
CA PRO A 118 1.20 5.11 12.44
C PRO A 118 2.30 4.53 11.54
N VAL A 119 2.58 5.23 10.45
CA VAL A 119 3.86 5.07 9.75
C VAL A 119 4.74 6.22 10.19
N GLU A 120 5.89 5.91 10.78
CA GLU A 120 6.93 6.93 10.95
C GLU A 120 7.18 7.54 9.58
N ARG A 121 6.91 8.84 9.43
CA ARG A 121 7.36 9.56 8.24
C ARG A 121 8.85 9.28 8.16
N ALA A 122 9.31 8.79 7.02
CA ALA A 122 10.73 8.71 6.75
C ALA A 122 11.30 10.14 6.72
N GLY A 123 11.55 10.72 7.89
CA GLY A 123 12.54 11.76 8.08
C GLY A 123 13.86 11.07 7.80
N GLY A 124 14.47 11.31 6.65
CA GLY A 124 15.03 12.62 6.38
C GLY A 124 16.41 12.74 7.03
N VAL A 125 17.13 11.63 7.24
CA VAL A 125 18.59 11.71 7.29
C VAL A 125 19.03 11.76 5.83
N PRO A 126 19.36 12.95 5.28
CA PRO A 126 19.93 13.02 3.94
C PRO A 126 21.20 12.17 3.92
N PRO A 127 21.54 11.56 2.77
CA PRO A 127 22.83 10.92 2.64
C PRO A 127 23.91 11.94 3.04
N PRO A 128 24.88 11.54 3.85
CA PRO A 128 25.85 12.49 4.37
C PRO A 128 26.72 13.04 3.24
N ALA A 129 27.19 14.27 3.41
CA ALA A 129 27.93 14.97 2.37
C ALA A 129 29.23 14.24 1.95
N LEU A 130 29.48 14.20 0.63
CA LEU A 130 30.63 13.54 -0.01
C LEU A 130 31.88 14.45 -0.03
N ASP A 131 32.17 15.11 1.09
CA ASP A 131 33.15 16.18 1.16
C ASP A 131 34.61 15.68 1.12
N GLY A 132 34.86 14.41 1.48
CA GLY A 132 36.17 13.77 1.42
C GLY A 132 36.36 12.83 0.22
N ASP A 133 37.54 12.85 -0.42
CA ASP A 133 37.85 12.01 -1.57
C ASP A 133 37.69 10.51 -1.26
N HIS A 134 38.27 10.05 -0.15
CA HIS A 134 38.15 8.66 0.33
C HIS A 134 36.72 8.27 0.70
N ARG A 135 35.90 9.24 1.13
CA ARG A 135 34.49 9.00 1.45
C ARG A 135 33.70 8.74 0.18
N ALA A 136 33.87 9.59 -0.84
CA ALA A 136 33.20 9.41 -2.13
C ALA A 136 33.59 8.06 -2.78
N LEU A 137 34.87 7.70 -2.73
CA LEU A 137 35.35 6.41 -3.21
C LEU A 137 34.87 5.23 -2.36
N GLY A 138 34.74 5.39 -1.05
CA GLY A 138 34.16 4.39 -0.15
C GLY A 138 32.69 4.10 -0.46
N GLU A 139 31.87 5.13 -0.66
CA GLU A 139 30.47 4.97 -1.08
C GLU A 139 30.38 4.30 -2.47
N ALA A 140 31.26 4.67 -3.41
CA ALA A 140 31.34 4.02 -4.71
C ALA A 140 31.69 2.52 -4.61
N VAL A 141 32.60 2.14 -3.69
CA VAL A 141 32.90 0.73 -3.41
C VAL A 141 31.68 0.00 -2.87
N LEU A 142 30.98 0.57 -1.88
CA LEU A 142 29.77 -0.03 -1.30
C LEU A 142 28.65 -0.19 -2.33
N LEU A 143 28.47 0.80 -3.21
CA LEU A 143 27.51 0.75 -4.31
C LEU A 143 27.88 -0.33 -5.34
N SER A 144 29.15 -0.36 -5.77
CA SER A 144 29.64 -1.34 -6.75
C SER A 144 29.56 -2.79 -6.25
N ALA A 145 29.76 -3.01 -4.95
CA ALA A 145 29.66 -4.33 -4.31
C ALA A 145 28.21 -4.80 -4.08
N GLY A 146 27.22 -3.93 -4.30
CA GLY A 146 25.81 -4.28 -4.20
C GLY A 146 25.34 -5.30 -5.24
N ARG A 147 24.11 -5.79 -5.07
CA ARG A 147 23.43 -6.69 -6.01
C ARG A 147 23.26 -6.03 -7.36
N ASP A 148 23.19 -6.80 -8.45
CA ASP A 148 23.06 -6.22 -9.80
C ASP A 148 21.74 -5.47 -10.01
N ARG A 149 20.67 -5.89 -9.33
CA ARG A 149 19.35 -5.26 -9.39
C ARG A 149 18.66 -5.26 -8.03
N PRO A 150 17.86 -4.22 -7.71
CA PRO A 150 16.95 -4.26 -6.58
C PRO A 150 15.91 -5.37 -6.75
N ALA A 151 15.62 -6.10 -5.67
CA ALA A 151 14.50 -7.03 -5.65
C ALA A 151 13.23 -6.25 -5.29
N TYR A 152 12.12 -6.45 -5.99
CA TYR A 152 10.80 -6.02 -5.54
C TYR A 152 9.72 -6.87 -6.19
N THR A 153 8.65 -7.15 -5.45
CA THR A 153 7.49 -7.86 -5.99
C THR A 153 6.58 -6.85 -6.68
N ALA A 154 6.30 -7.06 -7.97
CA ALA A 154 5.31 -6.28 -8.67
C ALA A 154 3.91 -6.56 -8.10
N VAL A 155 3.14 -5.50 -7.85
CA VAL A 155 1.72 -5.63 -7.51
C VAL A 155 0.93 -5.47 -8.80
N GLU A 156 0.22 -6.52 -9.18
CA GLU A 156 -0.67 -6.49 -10.36
C GLU A 156 -1.96 -5.72 -10.04
N PRO A 157 -2.21 -4.57 -10.70
CA PRO A 157 -3.37 -3.72 -10.42
C PRO A 157 -4.69 -4.35 -10.89
N ALA A 158 -4.64 -5.39 -11.74
CA ALA A 158 -5.83 -6.03 -12.31
C ALA A 158 -6.81 -6.53 -11.23
N HIS A 159 -6.29 -7.11 -10.14
CA HIS A 159 -7.13 -7.60 -9.05
C HIS A 159 -7.81 -6.46 -8.28
N LEU A 160 -7.14 -5.31 -8.15
CA LEU A 160 -7.72 -4.12 -7.49
C LEU A 160 -8.81 -3.48 -8.35
N ARG A 161 -8.60 -3.39 -9.68
CA ARG A 161 -9.64 -2.90 -10.61
C ARG A 161 -10.86 -3.82 -10.62
N ALA A 162 -10.64 -5.13 -10.60
CA ALA A 162 -11.73 -6.10 -10.48
C ALA A 162 -12.49 -5.93 -9.15
N ALA A 163 -11.80 -5.68 -8.05
CA ALA A 163 -12.41 -5.39 -6.76
C ALA A 163 -13.24 -4.08 -6.81
N ALA A 164 -12.71 -2.99 -7.36
CA ALA A 164 -13.43 -1.73 -7.52
C ALA A 164 -14.72 -1.90 -8.34
N SER A 165 -14.62 -2.55 -9.51
CA SER A 165 -15.78 -2.86 -10.36
C SER A 165 -16.82 -3.72 -9.63
N THR A 166 -16.36 -4.72 -8.86
CA THR A 166 -17.23 -5.56 -8.03
C THR A 166 -17.98 -4.74 -6.99
N LEU A 167 -17.31 -3.79 -6.33
CA LEU A 167 -17.94 -2.93 -5.32
C LEU A 167 -19.00 -2.01 -5.93
N HIS A 168 -18.72 -1.36 -7.06
CA HIS A 168 -19.71 -0.56 -7.78
C HIS A 168 -20.94 -1.37 -8.21
N HIS A 169 -20.72 -2.61 -8.67
CA HIS A 169 -21.82 -3.50 -9.02
C HIS A 169 -22.62 -3.92 -7.79
N CYS A 170 -21.94 -4.27 -6.68
CA CYS A 170 -22.58 -4.60 -5.40
C CYS A 170 -23.41 -3.43 -4.87
N ALA A 171 -22.92 -2.18 -4.98
CA ALA A 171 -23.67 -1.00 -4.58
C ALA A 171 -24.97 -0.84 -5.38
N ARG A 172 -24.94 -1.08 -6.69
CA ARG A 172 -26.15 -1.07 -7.53
C ARG A 172 -27.13 -2.16 -7.11
N ASP A 173 -26.64 -3.37 -6.91
CA ASP A 173 -27.47 -4.52 -6.53
C ASP A 173 -28.07 -4.33 -5.13
N LEU A 174 -27.37 -3.67 -4.19
CA LEU A 174 -27.89 -3.33 -2.86
C LEU A 174 -29.09 -2.38 -2.92
N ARG A 175 -29.06 -1.38 -3.80
CA ARG A 175 -30.17 -0.44 -3.99
C ARG A 175 -31.42 -1.17 -4.49
N ALA A 176 -31.25 -2.19 -5.32
CA ALA A 176 -32.35 -3.01 -5.82
C ALA A 176 -32.84 -4.04 -4.78
N ALA A 177 -31.93 -4.60 -3.97
CA ALA A 177 -32.24 -5.66 -3.01
C ALA A 177 -32.83 -5.16 -1.68
N ILE A 178 -32.64 -3.89 -1.33
CA ILE A 178 -33.07 -3.30 -0.04
C ILE A 178 -33.86 -2.02 -0.29
N ALA A 179 -35.14 -1.99 0.11
CA ALA A 179 -35.90 -0.75 0.15
C ALA A 179 -35.22 0.26 1.10
N ASN A 180 -34.88 1.45 0.59
CA ASN A 180 -34.04 2.46 1.26
C ASN A 180 -32.58 2.05 1.51
N GLY A 181 -32.05 1.11 0.71
CA GLY A 181 -30.65 0.64 0.74
C GLY A 181 -29.59 1.65 0.30
N GLU A 182 -29.93 2.92 0.11
CA GLU A 182 -29.01 3.94 -0.42
C GLU A 182 -27.78 4.17 0.47
N ARG A 183 -27.94 4.14 1.79
CA ARG A 183 -26.82 4.33 2.72
C ARG A 183 -25.77 3.20 2.66
N PRO A 184 -26.14 1.92 2.79
CA PRO A 184 -25.16 0.84 2.63
C PRO A 184 -24.60 0.79 1.21
N ALA A 185 -25.44 0.97 0.18
CA ALA A 185 -24.99 1.03 -1.20
C ALA A 185 -23.95 2.14 -1.43
N GLY A 186 -24.25 3.36 -1.02
CA GLY A 186 -23.35 4.50 -1.16
C GLY A 186 -22.04 4.36 -0.37
N THR A 187 -22.03 3.57 0.70
CA THR A 187 -20.77 3.25 1.41
C THR A 187 -19.90 2.32 0.57
N VAL A 188 -20.48 1.22 0.05
CA VAL A 188 -19.77 0.27 -0.83
C VAL A 188 -19.28 0.97 -2.12
N ASP A 189 -20.10 1.84 -2.69
CA ASP A 189 -19.78 2.63 -3.90
C ASP A 189 -18.57 3.53 -3.69
N ARG A 190 -18.52 4.24 -2.55
CA ARG A 190 -17.38 5.09 -2.17
C ARG A 190 -16.08 4.31 -2.02
N PHE A 191 -16.13 3.05 -1.55
CA PHE A 191 -14.94 2.20 -1.53
C PHE A 191 -14.46 1.85 -2.94
N GLY A 192 -15.38 1.60 -3.87
CA GLY A 192 -15.05 1.44 -5.29
C GLY A 192 -14.36 2.67 -5.85
N SER A 193 -14.93 3.86 -5.63
CA SER A 193 -14.34 5.13 -6.09
C SER A 193 -12.97 5.39 -5.48
N TRP A 194 -12.81 5.18 -4.17
CA TRP A 194 -11.51 5.33 -3.51
C TRP A 194 -10.43 4.40 -4.08
N LEU A 195 -10.80 3.18 -4.48
CA LEU A 195 -9.85 2.29 -5.15
C LEU A 195 -9.39 2.87 -6.49
N ASP A 196 -10.33 3.33 -7.32
CA ASP A 196 -10.05 3.84 -8.66
C ASP A 196 -9.31 5.19 -8.65
N ASP A 197 -9.72 6.09 -7.77
CA ASP A 197 -9.27 7.49 -7.76
C ASP A 197 -7.98 7.70 -6.95
N ASP A 198 -7.79 6.94 -5.87
CA ASP A 198 -6.70 7.17 -4.90
C ASP A 198 -5.75 5.97 -4.78
N TYR A 199 -6.27 4.80 -4.44
CA TYR A 199 -5.42 3.68 -4.02
C TYR A 199 -4.66 3.04 -5.20
N ILE A 200 -5.36 2.70 -6.29
CA ILE A 200 -4.74 2.11 -7.49
C ILE A 200 -3.70 3.06 -8.11
N PRO A 201 -3.99 4.37 -8.33
CA PRO A 201 -2.99 5.32 -8.77
C PRO A 201 -1.77 5.39 -7.85
N GLY A 202 -1.96 5.34 -6.53
CA GLY A 202 -0.88 5.30 -5.55
C GLY A 202 0.02 4.07 -5.71
N VAL A 203 -0.56 2.87 -5.86
CA VAL A 203 0.20 1.62 -6.09
C VAL A 203 0.97 1.67 -7.41
N LEU A 204 0.35 2.19 -8.48
CA LEU A 204 1.00 2.33 -9.79
C LEU A 204 2.18 3.29 -9.74
N LEU A 205 2.01 4.44 -9.06
CA LEU A 205 3.07 5.41 -8.90
C LEU A 205 4.24 4.85 -8.07
N LEU A 206 3.97 4.04 -7.03
CA LEU A 206 5.01 3.33 -6.29
C LEU A 206 5.79 2.37 -7.21
N ALA A 207 5.08 1.60 -8.05
CA ALA A 207 5.72 0.68 -8.99
C ALA A 207 6.60 1.41 -10.01
N ASP A 208 6.15 2.55 -10.53
CA ASP A 208 6.93 3.38 -11.46
C ASP A 208 8.14 4.01 -10.79
N ASN A 209 8.01 4.48 -9.55
CA ASN A 209 9.16 4.99 -8.79
C ASN A 209 10.19 3.89 -8.49
N ARG A 210 9.75 2.66 -8.18
CA ARG A 210 10.66 1.51 -8.03
C ARG A 210 11.41 1.20 -9.33
N LYS A 211 10.74 1.25 -10.48
CA LYS A 211 11.38 1.07 -11.80
C LYS A 211 12.41 2.18 -12.09
N ARG A 212 12.04 3.44 -11.84
CA ARG A 212 12.96 4.59 -12.03
C ARG A 212 14.18 4.49 -11.13
N TRP A 213 13.97 4.15 -9.85
CA TRP A 213 15.07 3.91 -8.91
C TRP A 213 15.97 2.77 -9.34
N ALA A 214 15.40 1.64 -9.79
CA ALA A 214 16.18 0.50 -10.25
C ALA A 214 17.04 0.85 -11.48
N ALA A 215 16.48 1.62 -12.42
CA ALA A 215 17.24 2.11 -13.57
C ALA A 215 18.37 3.06 -13.15
N ALA A 216 18.09 4.03 -12.26
CA ALA A 216 19.11 4.95 -11.72
C ALA A 216 20.20 4.19 -10.97
N TYR A 217 19.84 3.23 -10.12
CA TYR A 217 20.77 2.37 -9.40
C TYR A 217 21.70 1.61 -10.33
N SER A 218 21.16 0.91 -11.33
CA SER A 218 21.98 0.15 -12.29
C SER A 218 22.91 1.06 -13.08
N PHE A 219 22.41 2.22 -13.54
CA PHE A 219 23.20 3.20 -14.28
C PHE A 219 24.35 3.79 -13.44
N THR A 220 24.07 4.27 -12.23
CA THR A 220 25.10 4.83 -11.36
C THR A 220 26.12 3.77 -10.93
N ARG A 221 25.66 2.53 -10.65
CA ARG A 221 26.55 1.42 -10.31
C ARG A 221 27.54 1.13 -11.44
N GLU A 222 27.10 1.18 -12.70
CA GLU A 222 27.97 1.00 -13.87
C GLU A 222 29.01 2.12 -13.97
N GLN A 223 28.59 3.39 -13.79
CA GLN A 223 29.50 4.55 -13.84
C GLN A 223 30.60 4.52 -12.78
N VAL A 224 30.31 4.06 -11.57
CA VAL A 224 31.28 4.04 -10.47
C VAL A 224 32.09 2.74 -10.40
N HIS A 225 31.76 1.72 -11.20
CA HIS A 225 32.35 0.38 -11.10
C HIS A 225 33.86 0.39 -11.26
N GLN A 226 34.36 1.06 -12.31
CA GLN A 226 35.79 1.10 -12.59
C GLN A 226 36.58 1.90 -11.54
N PRO A 227 36.22 3.16 -11.19
CA PRO A 227 36.93 3.90 -10.13
C PRO A 227 36.90 3.18 -8.78
N ALA A 228 35.78 2.55 -8.42
CA ALA A 228 35.67 1.75 -7.20
C ALA A 228 36.61 0.52 -7.23
N GLY A 229 36.72 -0.14 -8.38
CA GLY A 229 37.64 -1.27 -8.58
C GLY A 229 39.11 -0.89 -8.39
N VAL A 230 39.53 0.26 -8.94
CA VAL A 230 40.88 0.82 -8.76
C VAL A 230 41.14 1.11 -7.27
N TYR A 231 40.21 1.81 -6.62
CA TYR A 231 40.36 2.16 -5.20
C TYR A 231 40.39 0.92 -4.28
N ARG A 232 39.54 -0.08 -4.54
CA ARG A 232 39.53 -1.34 -3.80
C ARG A 232 40.84 -2.12 -3.97
N SER A 233 41.39 -2.14 -5.18
CA SER A 233 42.65 -2.84 -5.46
C SER A 233 43.81 -2.17 -4.72
N TRP A 234 43.85 -0.84 -4.71
CA TRP A 234 44.83 -0.10 -3.92
C TRP A 234 44.68 -0.36 -2.41
N LEU A 235 43.45 -0.31 -1.87
CA LEU A 235 43.19 -0.63 -0.46
C LEU A 235 43.70 -2.03 -0.08
N SER A 236 43.55 -3.03 -0.96
CA SER A 236 44.07 -4.37 -0.70
C SER A 236 45.60 -4.45 -0.65
N VAL A 237 46.30 -3.68 -1.48
CA VAL A 237 47.77 -3.62 -1.48
C VAL A 237 48.29 -2.87 -0.26
N ALA A 238 47.68 -1.73 0.06
CA ALA A 238 48.02 -0.95 1.25
C ALA A 238 47.79 -1.75 2.54
N ALA A 239 46.68 -2.50 2.64
CA ALA A 239 46.40 -3.37 3.78
C ALA A 239 47.40 -4.52 3.94
N ALA A 240 48.04 -4.96 2.84
CA ALA A 240 49.10 -5.97 2.86
C ALA A 240 50.50 -5.39 3.19
N GLY A 241 50.59 -4.10 3.54
CA GLY A 241 51.84 -3.42 3.86
C GLY A 241 52.67 -3.02 2.63
N GLY A 242 52.08 -3.05 1.43
CA GLY A 242 52.73 -2.59 0.22
C GLY A 242 52.75 -1.07 0.14
N ASP A 243 53.88 -0.50 -0.24
CA ASP A 243 54.06 0.94 -0.47
C ASP A 243 53.70 1.25 -1.93
N ASN A 244 52.40 1.43 -2.19
CA ASN A 244 51.88 1.87 -3.49
C ASN A 244 51.14 3.19 -3.29
N GLU A 245 51.62 4.26 -3.92
CA GLU A 245 50.86 5.49 -4.04
C GLU A 245 49.58 5.22 -4.85
N LEU A 246 48.41 5.64 -4.35
CA LEU A 246 47.19 5.58 -5.18
C LEU A 246 47.36 6.60 -6.31
N PRO A 247 47.33 6.19 -7.59
CA PRO A 247 47.38 7.14 -8.68
C PRO A 247 46.14 8.05 -8.59
N CYS A 248 46.38 9.33 -8.31
CA CYS A 248 45.42 10.42 -8.35
C CYS A 248 44.08 10.16 -7.62
N VAL A 249 44.13 9.94 -6.29
CA VAL A 249 42.94 9.81 -5.39
C VAL A 249 41.87 10.86 -5.71
N ARG A 250 42.30 12.11 -5.91
CA ARG A 250 41.43 13.24 -6.18
C ARG A 250 40.70 13.11 -7.52
N GLU A 251 41.40 12.72 -8.59
CA GLU A 251 40.80 12.55 -9.91
C GLU A 251 39.77 11.41 -9.91
N LEU A 252 40.09 10.30 -9.25
CA LEU A 252 39.14 9.18 -9.07
C LEU A 252 37.91 9.61 -8.26
N ALA A 253 38.11 10.40 -7.20
CA ALA A 253 37.00 10.91 -6.40
C ALA A 253 36.12 11.90 -7.17
N GLU A 254 36.70 12.75 -8.01
CA GLU A 254 35.96 13.66 -8.90
C GLU A 254 35.09 12.88 -9.91
N GLN A 255 35.59 11.77 -10.46
CA GLN A 255 34.84 10.90 -11.39
C GLN A 255 33.58 10.28 -10.76
N VAL A 256 33.61 9.93 -9.47
CA VAL A 256 32.45 9.30 -8.80
C VAL A 256 31.48 10.29 -8.16
N ARG A 257 31.92 11.51 -7.83
CA ARG A 257 31.08 12.52 -7.14
C ARG A 257 29.86 12.92 -7.94
N ALA A 258 30.02 13.22 -9.23
CA ALA A 258 28.89 13.62 -10.08
C ALA A 258 27.83 12.49 -10.19
N PRO A 259 28.20 11.25 -10.56
CA PRO A 259 27.28 10.10 -10.55
C PRO A 259 26.53 9.90 -9.22
N LEU A 260 27.24 9.97 -8.09
CA LEU A 260 26.63 9.77 -6.76
C LEU A 260 25.69 10.91 -6.37
N ARG A 261 26.01 12.15 -6.75
CA ARG A 261 25.12 13.31 -6.54
C ARG A 261 23.85 13.19 -7.38
N ASP A 262 23.98 12.84 -8.66
CA ASP A 262 22.85 12.66 -9.55
C ASP A 262 21.95 11.51 -9.05
N TYR A 263 22.56 10.42 -8.56
CA TYR A 263 21.83 9.32 -7.95
C TYR A 263 21.05 9.73 -6.70
N ALA A 264 21.67 10.53 -5.82
CA ALA A 264 21.00 11.04 -4.62
C ALA A 264 19.81 11.95 -4.95
N LEU A 265 19.80 12.58 -6.13
CA LEU A 265 18.72 13.43 -6.63
C LEU A 265 17.64 12.66 -7.40
N THR A 266 17.68 11.32 -7.41
CA THR A 266 16.66 10.49 -8.08
C THR A 266 15.26 10.93 -7.65
N PRO A 267 14.41 11.39 -8.59
CA PRO A 267 13.11 11.94 -8.25
C PRO A 267 12.13 10.82 -7.89
N PHE A 268 11.48 10.94 -6.74
CA PHE A 268 10.31 10.15 -6.38
C PHE A 268 9.08 11.04 -6.35
N GLY A 269 8.10 10.71 -7.18
CA GLY A 269 6.74 11.22 -6.99
C GLY A 269 6.13 10.56 -5.76
N GLN A 270 5.31 11.28 -5.01
CA GLN A 270 4.47 10.68 -3.97
C GLN A 270 3.04 11.11 -4.24
N ALA A 271 2.14 10.15 -4.41
CA ALA A 271 0.71 10.42 -4.43
C ALA A 271 0.23 10.46 -2.99
N ALA A 272 -0.54 11.49 -2.65
CA ALA A 272 -1.36 11.43 -1.45
C ALA A 272 -2.45 10.38 -1.70
N CYS A 273 -2.45 9.30 -0.93
CA CYS A 273 -3.59 8.40 -0.89
C CYS A 273 -4.59 9.00 0.09
N ALA A 274 -5.76 9.42 -0.39
CA ALA A 274 -6.80 9.93 0.48
C ALA A 274 -7.20 8.87 1.53
N PRO A 275 -7.69 9.28 2.71
CA PRO A 275 -8.21 8.33 3.68
C PRO A 275 -9.38 7.53 3.08
N HIS A 276 -9.40 6.23 3.35
CA HIS A 276 -10.48 5.36 2.88
C HIS A 276 -11.82 5.77 3.51
N PRO A 277 -12.96 5.43 2.86
CA PRO A 277 -14.29 5.67 3.42
C PRO A 277 -14.47 4.97 4.77
N ARG A 278 -15.27 5.56 5.66
CA ARG A 278 -15.62 5.00 6.98
C ARG A 278 -17.12 4.82 7.13
N LEU A 279 -17.53 3.75 7.82
CA LEU A 279 -18.91 3.51 8.18
C LEU A 279 -19.40 4.61 9.13
N GLY A 280 -20.56 5.20 8.80
CA GLY A 280 -21.17 6.25 9.63
C GLY A 280 -20.52 7.64 9.53
N ALA A 281 -19.43 7.81 8.77
CA ALA A 281 -18.88 9.13 8.48
C ALA A 281 -19.86 9.93 7.60
N ARG A 282 -20.38 11.04 8.13
CA ARG A 282 -21.17 12.01 7.36
C ARG A 282 -20.29 12.58 6.25
N THR A 283 -20.84 12.69 5.04
CA THR A 283 -20.29 13.53 3.98
C THR A 283 -20.07 14.93 4.55
N GLN A 284 -18.81 15.38 4.58
CA GLN A 284 -18.53 16.81 4.62
C GLN A 284 -18.76 17.39 3.23
#